data_AF-Q45R93-F1
#
_entry.id   AF-Q45R93-F1
#
_cell.length_a   1.000
_cell.length_b   1.000
_cell.length_c   1.000
_cell.angle_alpha   90.00
_cell.angle_beta   90.00
_cell.angle_gamma   90.00
#
_symmetry.space_group_name_H-M   'P 1'
#
loop_
_entity.id
_entity.type
_entity.pdbx_description
1 polymer ?
#
loop_
_entity_poly.entity_id
_entity_poly.type
_entity_poly.pdbx_seq_one_letter_code
_entity_poly.pdbx_strand_id
1 'polypeptide(L)'
;MFTQLLMDRGHGEAGVVIDSAPPEGIRVNPPSQLRSLVPIFNNPAKRHRAAGSTPDQFHYAFTNTLSEREARATYDRYAIAAPGSWVWTYGLIANLTPGRRETWVDFRDPDRAPLLFIAGGRDHIMPPSVNRSNRRHYKAPGTVTDYALEWALRHARA
;
A
#
# COMPACT_ATOMS: atom_id res chain seq x y z
N MET A 1 -4.52 -2.05 2.57
CA MET A 1 -4.71 -3.50 2.42
C MET A 1 -5.70 -4.06 3.43
N PHE A 2 -5.53 -3.84 4.75
CA PHE A 2 -6.43 -4.43 5.75
C PHE A 2 -7.91 -4.12 5.55
N THR A 3 -8.28 -2.88 5.20
CA THR A 3 -9.66 -2.58 4.85
C THR A 3 -10.16 -3.42 3.68
N GLN A 4 -9.33 -3.68 2.65
CA GLN A 4 -9.73 -4.57 1.55
C GLN A 4 -10.06 -5.97 2.06
N LEU A 5 -9.23 -6.51 2.96
CA LEU A 5 -9.44 -7.81 3.60
C LEU A 5 -10.71 -7.85 4.46
N LEU A 6 -11.03 -6.75 5.15
CA LEU A 6 -12.25 -6.63 5.96
C LEU A 6 -13.49 -6.54 5.07
N MET A 7 -13.45 -5.78 3.98
CA MET A 7 -14.56 -5.69 3.02
C MET A 7 -14.84 -7.03 2.34
N ASP A 8 -13.77 -7.74 1.95
CA ASP A 8 -13.82 -9.09 1.37
C ASP A 8 -14.39 -10.14 2.35
N ARG A 9 -14.27 -9.91 3.65
CA ARG A 9 -14.80 -10.80 4.70
C ARG A 9 -16.21 -10.40 5.18
N GLY A 10 -16.85 -9.44 4.53
CA GLY A 10 -18.19 -8.97 4.93
C GLY A 10 -18.21 -8.22 6.26
N HIS A 11 -17.10 -7.61 6.68
CA HIS A 11 -16.99 -6.87 7.95
C HIS A 11 -17.19 -5.35 7.80
N GLY A 12 -17.76 -4.88 6.69
CA GLY A 12 -18.03 -3.47 6.48
C GLY A 12 -19.11 -3.22 5.43
N GLU A 13 -19.82 -2.11 5.59
CA GLU A 13 -20.89 -1.64 4.68
C GLU A 13 -20.35 -0.73 3.57
N ALA A 14 -19.20 -0.10 3.79
CA ALA A 14 -18.45 0.66 2.79
C ALA A 14 -16.99 0.78 3.23
N GLY A 15 -16.07 0.70 2.27
CA GLY A 15 -14.63 0.80 2.52
C GLY A 15 -14.01 2.00 1.82
N VAL A 16 -13.12 2.70 2.52
CA VAL A 16 -12.21 3.67 1.90
C VAL A 16 -10.79 3.24 2.21
N VAL A 17 -9.96 3.09 1.19
CA VAL A 17 -8.55 2.77 1.33
C VAL A 17 -7.69 3.89 0.81
N ILE A 18 -6.77 4.37 1.65
CA ILE A 18 -5.84 5.44 1.33
C ILE A 18 -4.45 4.80 1.19
N ASP A 19 -3.75 5.10 0.09
CA ASP A 19 -2.38 4.64 -0.18
C ASP A 19 -2.22 3.13 0.05
N SER A 20 -3.19 2.37 -0.47
CA SER A 20 -3.30 0.97 -0.10
C SER A 20 -2.13 0.15 -0.63
N ALA A 21 -1.50 -0.58 0.29
CA ALA A 21 -0.73 -1.76 -0.07
C ALA A 21 -1.57 -2.74 -0.91
N PRO A 22 -0.96 -3.41 -1.91
CA PRO A 22 -1.65 -4.41 -2.72
C PRO A 22 -1.93 -5.68 -1.90
N PRO A 23 -3.14 -6.26 -1.99
CA PRO A 23 -3.34 -7.65 -1.59
C PRO A 23 -2.64 -8.59 -2.58
N GLU A 24 -2.68 -9.89 -2.28
CA GLU A 24 -2.15 -10.92 -3.17
C GLU A 24 -2.81 -10.87 -4.57
N GLY A 25 -2.04 -11.17 -5.61
CA GLY A 25 -2.50 -11.21 -7.00
C GLY A 25 -2.19 -9.95 -7.80
N ILE A 26 -1.83 -8.86 -7.12
CA ILE A 26 -1.44 -7.59 -7.75
C ILE A 26 0.07 -7.58 -7.99
N ARG A 27 0.47 -7.59 -9.27
CA ARG A 27 1.88 -7.82 -9.67
C ARG A 27 2.60 -6.58 -10.22
N VAL A 28 2.00 -5.40 -10.08
CA VAL A 28 2.64 -4.16 -10.53
C VAL A 28 3.72 -3.75 -9.53
N ASN A 29 4.93 -3.50 -10.04
CA ASN A 29 6.11 -3.19 -9.20
C ASN A 29 6.77 -1.90 -9.70
N PRO A 30 6.24 -0.72 -9.36
CA PRO A 30 6.77 0.54 -9.85
C PRO A 30 8.21 0.80 -9.34
N PRO A 31 9.08 1.47 -10.13
CA PRO A 31 10.44 1.75 -9.73
C PRO A 31 10.56 2.51 -8.39
N SER A 32 9.64 3.45 -8.13
CA SER A 32 9.63 4.20 -6.88
C SER A 32 9.41 3.30 -5.67
N GLN A 33 8.45 2.37 -5.77
CA GLN A 33 8.16 1.36 -4.74
C GLN A 33 9.35 0.43 -4.53
N LEU A 34 9.97 -0.07 -5.61
CA LEU A 34 11.14 -0.93 -5.50
C LEU A 34 12.26 -0.21 -4.73
N ARG A 35 12.55 1.06 -5.06
CA ARG A 35 13.54 1.87 -4.33
C ARG A 35 13.17 2.07 -2.86
N SER A 36 11.90 2.30 -2.53
CA SER A 36 11.42 2.42 -1.15
C SER A 36 11.61 1.14 -0.34
N LEU A 37 11.63 -0.02 -1.00
CA LEU A 37 11.77 -1.33 -0.36
C LEU A 37 13.23 -1.83 -0.28
N VAL A 38 14.17 -1.22 -1.02
CA VAL A 38 15.60 -1.57 -0.97
C VAL A 38 16.17 -1.63 0.46
N PRO A 39 15.88 -0.68 1.37
CA PRO A 39 16.40 -0.73 2.74
C PRO A 39 16.02 -1.99 3.52
N ILE A 40 14.94 -2.66 3.13
CA ILE A 40 14.43 -3.86 3.82
C ILE A 40 14.95 -5.13 3.14
N PHE A 41 15.04 -5.14 1.81
CA PHE A 41 15.46 -6.31 1.03
C PHE A 41 16.97 -6.40 0.77
N ASN A 42 17.75 -5.36 1.05
CA ASN A 42 19.21 -5.37 0.85
C ASN A 42 19.98 -6.33 1.78
N ASN A 43 19.34 -6.85 2.83
CA ASN A 43 19.94 -7.83 3.73
C ASN A 43 18.87 -8.83 4.21
N PRO A 44 18.94 -10.11 3.81
CA PRO A 44 18.00 -11.15 4.23
C PRO A 44 17.88 -11.34 5.74
N ALA A 45 18.93 -11.04 6.51
CA ALA A 45 18.89 -11.13 7.97
C ALA A 45 17.87 -10.17 8.60
N LYS A 46 17.46 -9.10 7.88
CA LYS A 46 16.41 -8.17 8.32
C LYS A 46 15.03 -8.82 8.40
N ARG A 47 14.81 -9.98 7.76
CA ARG A 47 13.55 -10.74 7.89
C ARG A 47 13.20 -11.06 9.34
N HIS A 48 14.19 -11.24 10.22
CA HIS A 48 13.98 -11.59 11.62
C HIS A 48 14.27 -10.42 12.56
N ARG A 49 14.22 -9.18 12.07
CA ARG A 49 14.57 -7.96 12.82
C ARG A 49 13.57 -6.84 12.58
N ALA A 50 13.64 -5.82 13.43
CA ALA A 50 13.03 -4.53 13.13
C ALA A 50 13.84 -3.84 12.02
N ALA A 51 13.23 -3.63 10.86
CA ALA A 51 13.84 -3.04 9.68
C ALA A 51 13.53 -1.54 9.63
N GLY A 52 14.39 -0.75 10.26
CA GLY A 52 14.31 0.71 10.23
C GLY A 52 14.92 1.32 8.96
N SER A 53 14.47 2.52 8.64
CA SER A 53 15.02 3.36 7.57
C SER A 53 15.99 4.39 8.16
N THR A 54 17.01 4.78 7.39
CA THR A 54 17.79 6.01 7.67
C THR A 54 16.92 7.26 7.42
N PRO A 55 17.32 8.45 7.91
CA PRO A 55 16.60 9.68 7.60
C PRO A 55 16.37 9.90 6.11
N ASP A 56 17.39 9.68 5.27
CA ASP A 56 17.27 9.86 3.80
C ASP A 56 16.33 8.85 3.16
N GLN A 57 16.35 7.59 3.64
CA GLN A 57 15.44 6.56 3.17
C GLN A 57 13.99 6.87 3.58
N PHE A 58 13.79 7.40 4.79
CA PHE A 58 12.49 7.83 5.27
C PHE A 58 12.00 9.07 4.52
N HIS A 59 12.89 10.02 4.22
CA HIS A 59 12.59 11.17 3.38
C HIS A 59 12.14 10.74 2.01
N TYR A 60 12.88 9.83 1.38
CA TYR A 60 12.50 9.30 0.07
C TYR A 60 11.17 8.52 0.09
N ALA A 61 10.90 7.70 1.11
CA ALA A 61 9.77 6.78 1.08
C ALA A 61 8.47 7.40 1.65
N PHE A 62 8.54 8.11 2.77
CA PHE A 62 7.36 8.56 3.52
C PHE A 62 7.11 10.07 3.44
N THR A 63 8.16 10.87 3.30
CA THR A 63 8.06 12.34 3.43
C THR A 63 8.62 13.05 2.20
N ASN A 64 8.55 12.42 1.03
CA ASN A 64 9.18 12.87 -0.21
C ASN A 64 8.63 14.19 -0.77
N THR A 65 7.53 14.68 -0.21
CA THR A 65 6.92 15.98 -0.53
C THR A 65 7.27 17.07 0.48
N LEU A 66 7.94 16.72 1.58
CA LEU A 66 8.39 17.67 2.60
C LEU A 66 9.79 18.20 2.29
N SER A 67 10.11 19.37 2.83
CA SER A 67 11.49 19.86 2.86
C SER A 67 12.38 18.96 3.73
N GLU A 68 13.70 18.97 3.52
CA GLU A 68 14.64 18.16 4.31
C GLU A 68 14.51 18.40 5.81
N ARG A 69 14.32 19.67 6.22
CA ARG A 69 14.16 20.04 7.63
C ARG A 69 12.89 19.44 8.24
N GLU A 70 11.77 19.50 7.51
CA GLU A 70 10.50 18.93 7.96
C GLU A 70 10.53 17.40 7.96
N ALA A 71 11.12 16.81 6.92
CA ALA A 71 11.34 15.37 6.84
C ALA A 71 12.20 14.87 8.00
N ARG A 72 13.27 15.60 8.34
CA ARG A 72 14.12 15.28 9.48
C ARG A 72 13.38 15.37 10.81
N ALA A 73 12.64 16.46 11.04
CA ALA A 73 11.83 16.61 12.25
C ALA A 73 10.75 15.52 12.35
N THR A 74 10.15 15.12 11.22
CA THR A 74 9.17 14.03 11.15
C THR A 74 9.81 12.68 11.44
N TYR A 75 11.02 12.43 10.91
CA TYR A 75 11.81 11.23 11.18
C TYR A 75 12.11 11.10 12.67
N ASP A 76 12.69 12.14 13.28
CA ASP A 76 13.09 12.14 14.69
C ASP A 76 11.88 11.91 15.63
N ARG A 77 10.67 12.32 15.21
CA ARG A 77 9.44 12.18 16.00
C ARG A 77 8.68 10.87 15.77
N TYR A 78 8.63 10.36 14.55
CA TYR A 78 7.66 9.32 14.15
C TYR A 78 8.28 8.07 13.52
N ALA A 79 9.57 8.07 13.18
CA ALA A 79 10.17 6.92 12.53
C ALA A 79 10.20 5.71 13.48
N ILE A 80 9.45 4.67 13.13
CA ILE A 80 9.46 3.37 13.81
C ILE A 80 9.85 2.31 12.79
N ALA A 81 10.72 1.40 13.20
CA ALA A 81 11.16 0.30 12.36
C ALA A 81 10.01 -0.68 12.08
N ALA A 82 9.83 -1.04 10.81
CA ALA A 82 8.84 -2.03 10.42
C ALA A 82 9.26 -3.44 10.88
N PRO A 83 8.33 -4.34 11.24
CA PRO A 83 8.66 -5.74 11.45
C PRO A 83 9.11 -6.35 10.11
N GLY A 84 10.40 -6.69 9.98
CA GLY A 84 10.96 -7.17 8.72
C GLY A 84 10.28 -8.44 8.22
N SER A 85 9.88 -9.33 9.13
CA SER A 85 9.17 -10.57 8.78
C SER A 85 7.89 -10.29 7.99
N TRP A 86 7.16 -9.25 8.36
CA TRP A 86 5.92 -8.85 7.71
C TRP A 86 6.18 -8.39 6.27
N VAL A 87 7.16 -7.51 6.04
CA VAL A 87 7.46 -7.00 4.70
C VAL A 87 8.00 -8.11 3.78
N TRP A 88 8.79 -9.04 4.33
CA TRP A 88 9.31 -10.18 3.57
C TRP A 88 8.23 -11.21 3.23
N THR A 89 7.27 -11.46 4.13
CA THR A 89 6.19 -12.43 3.88
C THR A 89 5.07 -11.84 3.02
N TYR A 90 4.69 -10.59 3.24
CA TYR A 90 3.49 -9.98 2.65
C TYR A 90 3.75 -8.85 1.65
N GLY A 91 5.01 -8.44 1.46
CA GLY A 91 5.40 -7.44 0.48
C GLY A 91 5.57 -8.03 -0.92
N LEU A 92 6.59 -7.56 -1.64
CA LEU A 92 6.86 -7.89 -3.05
C LEU A 92 6.88 -9.41 -3.37
N ILE A 93 7.32 -10.21 -2.39
CA ILE A 93 7.56 -11.65 -2.53
C ILE A 93 6.28 -12.47 -2.30
N ALA A 94 5.22 -11.88 -1.74
CA ALA A 94 3.96 -12.60 -1.46
C ALA A 94 3.40 -13.31 -2.70
N ASN A 95 3.49 -12.65 -3.86
CA ASN A 95 3.02 -13.19 -5.15
C ASN A 95 3.84 -14.38 -5.69
N LEU A 96 4.99 -14.71 -5.09
CA LEU A 96 5.83 -15.84 -5.48
C LEU A 96 5.52 -17.11 -4.70
N THR A 97 4.74 -17.01 -3.62
CA THR A 97 4.36 -18.16 -2.80
C THR A 97 3.10 -18.80 -3.40
N PRO A 98 3.09 -20.13 -3.65
CA PRO A 98 1.89 -20.81 -4.16
C PRO A 98 0.73 -20.81 -3.15
N GLY A 99 -0.49 -20.69 -3.67
CA GLY A 99 -1.72 -20.78 -2.90
C GLY A 99 -2.15 -19.47 -2.23
N ARG A 100 -3.40 -19.43 -1.74
CA ARG A 100 -3.98 -18.26 -1.08
C ARG A 100 -3.27 -18.00 0.25
N ARG A 101 -2.72 -16.80 0.40
CA ARG A 101 -2.06 -16.30 1.62
C ARG A 101 -3.02 -15.47 2.45
N GLU A 102 -2.51 -15.01 3.58
CA GLU A 102 -3.22 -14.21 4.57
C GLU A 102 -3.69 -12.86 4.01
N THR A 103 -3.04 -12.38 2.94
CA THR A 103 -3.36 -11.14 2.23
C THR A 103 -4.20 -11.35 0.97
N TRP A 104 -4.72 -12.56 0.75
CA TRP A 104 -5.59 -12.87 -0.39
C TRP A 104 -6.98 -12.25 -0.21
N VAL A 105 -7.57 -11.82 -1.32
CA VAL A 105 -8.95 -11.32 -1.44
C VAL A 105 -9.61 -11.92 -2.69
N ASP A 106 -10.92 -12.08 -2.67
CA ASP A 106 -11.71 -12.44 -3.84
C ASP A 106 -12.13 -11.19 -4.61
N PHE A 107 -11.41 -10.90 -5.69
CA PHE A 107 -11.75 -9.80 -6.59
C PHE A 107 -13.08 -9.97 -7.34
N ARG A 108 -13.71 -11.14 -7.25
CA ARG A 108 -14.96 -11.50 -7.92
C ARG A 108 -16.12 -11.75 -6.94
N ASP A 109 -15.95 -11.48 -5.65
CA ASP A 109 -17.03 -11.58 -4.67
C ASP A 109 -18.15 -10.56 -4.99
N PRO A 110 -19.36 -11.03 -5.38
CA PRO A 110 -20.49 -10.15 -5.70
C PRO A 110 -21.14 -9.53 -4.46
N ASP A 111 -20.90 -10.08 -3.27
CA ASP A 111 -21.48 -9.62 -2.01
C ASP A 111 -20.62 -8.53 -1.33
N ARG A 112 -19.45 -8.24 -1.91
CA ARG A 112 -18.52 -7.22 -1.41
C ARG A 112 -19.12 -5.82 -1.48
N ALA A 113 -19.29 -5.22 -0.31
CA ALA A 113 -19.74 -3.83 -0.17
C ALA A 113 -18.86 -2.80 -0.91
N PRO A 114 -19.38 -1.59 -1.22
CA PRO A 114 -18.67 -0.56 -1.97
C PRO A 114 -17.27 -0.24 -1.44
N LEU A 115 -16.30 -0.01 -2.34
CA LEU A 115 -14.91 0.30 -1.96
C LEU A 115 -14.32 1.42 -2.81
N LEU A 116 -13.86 2.48 -2.16
CA LEU A 116 -13.14 3.59 -2.78
C LEU A 116 -11.64 3.48 -2.52
N PHE A 117 -10.84 3.55 -3.59
CA PHE A 117 -9.39 3.75 -3.50
C PHE A 117 -9.06 5.24 -3.60
N ILE A 118 -8.31 5.76 -2.65
CA ILE A 118 -7.70 7.10 -2.70
C ILE A 118 -6.20 6.92 -2.78
N ALA A 119 -5.58 7.41 -3.86
CA ALA A 119 -4.15 7.30 -4.07
C ALA A 119 -3.44 8.66 -3.96
N GLY A 120 -2.35 8.70 -3.20
CA GLY A 120 -1.42 9.79 -3.09
C GLY A 120 -0.66 9.97 -4.40
N GLY A 121 -0.78 11.15 -5.01
CA GLY A 121 -0.24 11.39 -6.35
C GLY A 121 1.29 11.29 -6.43
N ARG A 122 1.97 11.51 -5.30
CA ARG A 122 3.43 11.47 -5.18
C ARG A 122 3.91 10.33 -4.27
N ASP A 123 3.06 9.37 -3.92
CA ASP A 123 3.45 8.26 -3.05
C ASP A 123 4.57 7.41 -3.70
N HIS A 124 5.67 7.23 -2.97
CA HIS A 124 6.80 6.39 -3.38
C HIS A 124 6.71 4.94 -2.87
N ILE A 125 5.85 4.62 -1.90
CA ILE A 125 5.67 3.27 -1.36
C ILE A 125 4.51 2.56 -2.07
N MET A 126 3.34 3.21 -2.20
CA MET A 126 2.18 2.68 -2.91
C MET A 126 1.71 3.61 -4.05
N PRO A 127 2.55 3.78 -5.10
CA PRO A 127 2.27 4.74 -6.16
C PRO A 127 0.89 4.57 -6.79
N PRO A 128 0.35 5.62 -7.45
CA PRO A 128 -0.98 5.57 -8.06
C PRO A 128 -1.25 4.37 -8.98
N SER A 129 -0.22 3.84 -9.64
CA SER A 129 -0.32 2.62 -10.47
C SER A 129 -0.70 1.37 -9.67
N VAL A 130 -0.25 1.24 -8.42
CA VAL A 130 -0.60 0.13 -7.51
C VAL A 130 -2.09 0.19 -7.19
N ASN A 131 -2.57 1.34 -6.73
CA ASN A 131 -3.97 1.54 -6.37
C ASN A 131 -4.92 1.45 -7.58
N ARG A 132 -4.49 1.94 -8.76
CA ARG A 132 -5.22 1.71 -10.01
C ARG A 132 -5.27 0.23 -10.38
N SER A 133 -4.18 -0.51 -10.17
CA SER A 133 -4.16 -1.95 -10.40
C SER A 133 -5.13 -2.67 -9.46
N ASN A 134 -5.11 -2.37 -8.16
CA ASN A 134 -6.06 -2.90 -7.18
C ASN A 134 -7.50 -2.71 -7.68
N ARG A 135 -7.88 -1.47 -7.99
CA ARG A 135 -9.20 -1.14 -8.52
C ARG A 135 -9.57 -1.96 -9.76
N ARG A 136 -8.65 -2.13 -10.72
CA ARG A 136 -8.89 -2.86 -11.97
C ARG A 136 -9.13 -4.36 -11.77
N HIS A 137 -8.64 -4.94 -10.68
CA HIS A 137 -8.83 -6.36 -10.41
C HIS A 137 -10.25 -6.65 -9.89
N TYR A 138 -10.82 -5.76 -9.07
CA TYR A 138 -12.22 -5.87 -8.65
C TYR A 138 -13.17 -5.73 -9.85
N LYS A 139 -13.84 -6.84 -10.19
CA LYS A 139 -14.71 -6.97 -11.37
C LYS A 139 -16.01 -7.73 -11.08
N ALA A 140 -16.31 -7.97 -9.81
CA ALA A 140 -17.54 -8.65 -9.42
C ALA A 140 -18.78 -7.87 -9.91
N PRO A 141 -19.74 -8.51 -10.61
CA PRO A 141 -20.97 -7.86 -11.04
C PRO A 141 -21.74 -7.28 -9.84
N GLY A 142 -22.41 -6.14 -10.04
CA GLY A 142 -23.22 -5.51 -9.00
C GLY A 142 -22.44 -4.78 -7.90
N THR A 143 -21.11 -4.94 -7.85
CA THR A 143 -20.28 -4.24 -6.85
C THR A 143 -19.80 -2.87 -7.32
N VAL A 144 -19.76 -1.91 -6.39
CA VAL A 144 -19.16 -0.61 -6.63
C VAL A 144 -17.71 -0.65 -6.15
N THR A 145 -16.80 -0.31 -7.05
CA THR A 145 -15.43 0.03 -6.69
C THR A 145 -15.06 1.30 -7.41
N ASP A 146 -14.43 2.25 -6.74
CA ASP A 146 -14.02 3.52 -7.35
C ASP A 146 -12.58 3.87 -7.02
N TYR A 147 -12.06 4.86 -7.73
CA TYR A 147 -10.70 5.35 -7.59
C TYR A 147 -10.68 6.87 -7.69
N ALA A 148 -10.00 7.50 -6.74
CA ALA A 148 -9.68 8.92 -6.72
C ALA A 148 -8.18 9.12 -6.56
N LEU A 149 -7.64 10.11 -7.27
CA LEU A 149 -6.30 10.63 -7.01
C LEU A 149 -6.43 11.79 -6.02
N GLU A 150 -5.63 11.81 -4.95
CA GLU A 150 -5.68 12.78 -3.87
C GLU A 150 -5.77 14.25 -4.35
N TRP A 151 -5.09 14.60 -5.44
CA TRP A 151 -5.12 15.95 -6.02
C TRP A 151 -6.52 16.35 -6.55
N ALA A 152 -7.31 15.38 -7.03
CA ALA A 152 -8.68 15.61 -7.48
C ALA A 152 -9.63 15.95 -6.32
N LEU A 153 -9.36 15.47 -5.10
CA LEU A 153 -10.20 15.75 -3.91
C LEU A 153 -9.98 17.16 -3.34
N ARG A 154 -8.79 17.74 -3.52
CA ARG A 154 -8.49 19.12 -3.09
C ARG A 154 -9.18 20.18 -3.97
N HIS A 155 -9.49 19.85 -5.23
CA HIS A 155 -10.08 20.77 -6.21
C HIS A 155 -11.55 20.49 -6.54
N ALA A 156 -12.12 19.36 -6.11
CA ALA A 156 -13.56 19.10 -6.21
C ALA A 156 -14.42 19.92 -5.22
N ARG A 157 -13.77 20.73 -4.36
CA ARG A 157 -14.40 21.64 -3.39
C ARG A 157 -14.23 23.12 -3.75
N ALA A 158 -13.79 23.44 -4.97
CA ALA A 158 -13.67 24.79 -5.50
C ALA A 158 -14.76 25.06 -6.54
#